data_AF-A0A9D1PND1-F1
#
_entry.id   AF-A0A9D1PND1-F1
#
_cell.length_a   1.000
_cell.length_b   1.000
_cell.length_c   1.000
_cell.angle_alpha   90.00
_cell.angle_beta   90.00
_cell.angle_gamma   90.00
#
_symmetry.space_group_name_H-M   'P 1'
#
loop_
_entity.id
_entity.type
_entity.pdbx_description
1 polymer ?
#
loop_
_entity_poly.entity_id
_entity_poly.type
_entity_poly.pdbx_seq_one_letter_code
_entity_poly.pdbx_strand_id
1 'polypeptide(L)'
;MKATKIQLSIGTGKKLYEKDESQFHIIIRRLFLFHYATATIRDEPFTTKEKVVITLMGPVFNGIVAFVFFMIDLFFYEHIGIQLCMLFNFWLFFVNLIPFKIGQKQSDGYTIYRLFF
;
A
#
# COMPACT_ATOMS: atom_id res chain seq x y z
N MET A 1 -5.12 18.51 6.84
CA MET A 1 -4.62 17.13 7.06
C MET A 1 -3.53 17.19 8.12
N LYS A 2 -3.83 16.91 9.39
CA LYS A 2 -2.81 16.75 10.43
C LYS A 2 -3.09 15.41 11.13
N ALA A 3 -2.14 14.47 11.00
CA ALA A 3 -2.19 13.20 11.73
C ALA A 3 -1.75 13.45 13.18
N THR A 4 -2.42 12.84 14.15
CA THR A 4 -2.02 12.96 15.56
C THR A 4 -0.88 12.00 15.90
N LYS A 5 -0.93 10.74 15.42
CA LYS A 5 0.18 9.79 15.50
C LYS A 5 0.23 8.87 14.28
N ILE A 6 1.39 8.73 13.65
CA ILE A 6 1.62 7.81 12.54
C ILE A 6 2.43 6.63 13.08
N GLN A 7 1.84 5.44 13.09
CA GLN A 7 2.55 4.21 13.40
C GLN A 7 2.99 3.52 12.11
N LEU A 8 4.29 3.35 11.94
CA LEU A 8 4.89 2.67 10.81
C LEU A 8 5.57 1.39 11.31
N SER A 9 5.03 0.22 10.97
CA SER A 9 5.65 -1.07 11.28
C SER A 9 6.18 -1.70 9.99
N ILE A 10 7.49 -1.87 9.90
CA ILE A 10 8.17 -2.49 8.76
C ILE A 10 8.70 -3.86 9.20
N GLY A 11 8.22 -4.90 8.54
CA GLY A 11 8.62 -6.29 8.71
C GLY A 11 7.73 -7.14 9.60
N THR A 12 8.15 -8.39 9.78
CA THR A 12 7.56 -9.35 10.74
C THR A 12 8.61 -9.91 11.69
N GLY A 13 8.16 -10.54 12.79
CA GLY A 13 9.06 -11.17 13.78
C GLY A 13 9.54 -10.23 14.88
N LYS A 14 10.70 -10.56 15.49
CA LYS A 14 11.28 -9.82 16.62
C LYS A 14 11.60 -8.37 16.24
N LYS A 15 11.25 -7.43 17.14
CA LYS A 15 11.58 -6.01 17.01
C LYS A 15 13.11 -5.85 17.02
N LEU A 16 13.61 -5.08 16.09
CA LEU A 16 15.04 -4.76 15.92
C LEU A 16 15.30 -3.32 16.36
N TYR A 17 14.35 -2.45 16.04
CA TYR A 17 14.40 -1.04 16.36
C TYR A 17 12.98 -0.52 16.59
N GLU A 18 12.81 0.30 17.62
CA GLU A 18 11.57 0.96 17.95
C GLU A 18 11.91 2.40 18.34
N LYS A 19 11.34 3.35 17.63
CA LYS A 19 11.47 4.77 17.95
C LYS A 19 10.07 5.35 18.12
N ASP A 20 9.83 5.88 19.31
CA ASP A 20 8.60 6.58 19.66
C ASP A 20 8.93 8.06 19.82
N GLU A 21 8.52 8.87 18.85
CA GLU A 21 8.49 10.32 18.95
C GLU A 21 7.03 10.79 18.95
N SER A 22 6.77 11.95 19.57
CA SER A 22 5.44 12.54 19.83
C SER A 22 4.36 12.28 18.76
N GLN A 23 4.73 12.30 17.48
CA GLN A 23 3.83 12.09 16.34
C GLN A 23 4.15 10.84 15.48
N PHE A 24 5.25 10.12 15.75
CA PHE A 24 5.74 9.02 14.92
C PHE A 24 6.18 7.82 15.78
N HIS A 25 5.52 6.69 15.57
CA HIS A 25 5.90 5.42 16.20
C HIS A 25 6.41 4.46 15.14
N ILE A 26 7.73 4.35 15.00
CA ILE A 26 8.38 3.53 13.97
C ILE A 26 8.88 2.24 14.61
N ILE A 27 8.41 1.09 14.09
CA ILE A 27 8.86 -0.24 14.50
C ILE A 27 9.51 -0.92 13.29
N ILE A 28 10.77 -1.31 13.41
CA ILE A 28 11.48 -2.13 12.43
C ILE A 28 11.67 -3.52 13.02
N ARG A 29 11.27 -4.55 12.29
CA ARG A 29 11.40 -5.97 12.68
C ARG A 29 12.37 -6.69 11.74
N ARG A 30 12.94 -7.82 12.21
CA ARG A 30 13.99 -8.59 11.48
C ARG A 30 13.63 -8.93 10.03
N LEU A 31 12.39 -9.28 9.76
CA LEU A 31 11.96 -9.64 8.41
C LEU A 31 11.34 -8.43 7.70
N PHE A 32 12.11 -7.36 7.54
CA PHE A 32 11.66 -6.08 6.97
C PHE A 32 11.11 -6.18 5.53
N LEU A 33 11.56 -7.17 4.75
CA LEU A 33 11.13 -7.37 3.36
C LEU A 33 9.80 -8.13 3.21
N PHE A 34 9.33 -8.84 4.25
CA PHE A 34 8.20 -9.76 4.11
C PHE A 34 6.83 -9.14 4.39
N HIS A 35 6.80 -7.94 4.98
CA HIS A 35 5.57 -7.27 5.36
C HIS A 35 5.84 -5.79 5.66
N TYR A 36 4.93 -4.91 5.32
CA TYR A 36 4.90 -3.55 5.84
C TYR A 36 3.45 -3.24 6.20
N ALA A 37 3.26 -2.59 7.35
CA ALA A 37 1.96 -2.17 7.83
C ALA A 37 2.08 -0.74 8.36
N THR A 38 1.39 0.18 7.70
CA THR A 38 1.30 1.58 8.12
C THR A 38 -0.07 1.76 8.77
N ALA A 39 -0.09 2.06 10.06
CA ALA A 39 -1.30 2.31 10.82
C ALA A 39 -1.28 3.78 11.28
N THR A 40 -2.20 4.59 10.77
CA THR A 40 -2.34 5.96 11.26
C THR A 40 -3.33 5.97 12.42
N ILE A 41 -2.86 6.30 13.63
CA ILE A 41 -3.68 6.42 14.83
C ILE A 41 -4.06 7.90 14.97
N ARG A 42 -5.35 8.19 14.77
CA ARG A 42 -5.92 9.52 14.92
C ARG A 42 -6.97 9.47 16.03
N ASP A 43 -7.03 10.52 16.86
CA ASP A 43 -8.01 10.61 17.95
C ASP A 43 -9.45 10.66 17.41
N GLU A 44 -9.63 11.22 16.22
CA GLU A 44 -10.88 11.16 15.46
C GLU A 44 -10.82 10.01 14.44
N PRO A 45 -11.79 9.08 14.44
CA PRO A 45 -11.83 8.02 13.46
C PRO A 45 -11.99 8.60 12.05
N PHE A 46 -11.17 8.14 11.09
CA PHE A 46 -11.31 8.54 9.69
C PHE A 46 -12.74 8.31 9.19
N THR A 47 -13.26 9.30 8.47
CA THR A 47 -14.54 9.19 7.80
C THR A 47 -14.47 8.11 6.72
N THR A 48 -15.63 7.53 6.38
CA THR A 48 -15.72 6.50 5.34
C THR A 48 -15.09 6.96 4.02
N LYS A 49 -15.30 8.22 3.63
CA LYS A 49 -14.72 8.81 2.41
C LYS A 49 -13.19 8.89 2.47
N GLU A 50 -12.63 9.32 3.59
CA GLU A 50 -11.17 9.38 3.78
C GLU A 50 -10.54 7.98 3.72
N LYS A 51 -11.16 6.98 4.34
CA LYS A 51 -10.68 5.60 4.27
C LYS A 51 -10.69 5.07 2.84
N VAL A 52 -11.76 5.30 2.08
CA VAL A 52 -11.84 4.91 0.67
C VAL A 52 -10.74 5.58 -0.15
N VAL A 53 -10.51 6.88 0.04
CA VAL A 53 -9.45 7.61 -0.67
C VAL A 53 -8.08 7.02 -0.35
N ILE A 54 -7.76 6.81 0.94
CA ILE A 54 -6.48 6.25 1.37
C ILE A 54 -6.25 4.86 0.77
N THR A 55 -7.27 3.99 0.82
CA THR A 55 -7.20 2.65 0.26
C THR A 55 -7.05 2.65 -1.26
N LEU A 56 -7.69 3.59 -1.96
CA LEU A 56 -7.55 3.73 -3.42
C LEU A 56 -6.17 4.26 -3.85
N MET A 57 -5.41 4.92 -2.98
CA MET A 57 -4.08 5.43 -3.35
C MET A 57 -3.12 4.31 -3.77
N GLY A 58 -3.23 3.13 -3.16
CA GLY A 58 -2.40 1.96 -3.51
C GLY A 58 -2.60 1.51 -4.96
N PRO A 59 -3.82 1.10 -5.37
CA PRO A 59 -4.12 0.75 -6.74
C PRO A 59 -3.79 1.88 -7.71
N VAL A 60 -4.24 3.11 -7.43
CA VAL A 60 -4.00 4.28 -8.31
C VAL A 60 -2.50 4.48 -8.56
N PHE A 61 -1.66 4.38 -7.52
CA PHE A 61 -0.22 4.48 -7.67
C PHE A 61 0.36 3.38 -8.56
N ASN A 62 -0.07 2.13 -8.38
CA ASN A 62 0.33 1.02 -9.25
C ASN A 62 -0.09 1.28 -10.72
N GLY A 63 -1.28 1.81 -10.95
CA GLY A 63 -1.74 2.20 -12.29
C GLY A 63 -0.88 3.29 -12.94
N ILE A 64 -0.51 4.33 -12.16
CA ILE A 64 0.39 5.40 -12.62
C ILE A 64 1.77 4.84 -12.97
N VAL A 65 2.34 4.01 -12.09
CA VAL A 65 3.66 3.40 -12.32
C VAL A 65 3.64 2.49 -13.55
N ALA A 66 2.59 1.68 -13.73
CA ALA A 66 2.41 0.86 -14.93
C ALA A 66 2.34 1.72 -16.19
N PHE A 67 1.59 2.83 -16.16
CA PHE A 67 1.49 3.77 -17.28
C PHE A 67 2.84 4.43 -17.60
N VAL A 68 3.62 4.81 -16.60
CA VAL A 68 4.97 5.37 -16.79
C VAL A 68 5.88 4.34 -17.45
N PHE A 69 5.90 3.09 -16.98
CA PHE A 69 6.70 2.04 -17.62
C PHE A 69 6.23 1.71 -19.03
N PHE A 70 4.92 1.74 -19.29
CA PHE A 70 4.37 1.59 -20.63
C PHE A 70 4.87 2.69 -21.59
N MET A 71 4.91 3.95 -21.13
CA MET A 71 5.49 5.04 -21.92
C MET A 71 6.99 4.81 -22.16
N ILE A 72 7.75 4.40 -21.14
CA ILE A 72 9.19 4.13 -21.31
C ILE A 72 9.43 3.00 -22.31
N ASP A 73 8.68 1.90 -22.23
CA ASP A 73 8.79 0.76 -23.15
C ASP A 73 8.51 1.19 -24.60
N LEU A 74 7.52 2.09 -24.79
CA LEU A 74 7.18 2.64 -26.09
C LEU A 74 8.30 3.51 -26.71
N PHE A 75 9.06 4.24 -25.89
CA PHE A 75 10.07 5.21 -26.37
C PHE A 75 11.52 4.71 -26.33
N PHE A 76 11.87 3.72 -25.50
CA PHE A 76 13.27 3.38 -25.19
C PHE A 76 13.69 1.93 -25.48
N TYR A 77 13.01 1.25 -26.41
CA TYR A 77 13.28 -0.13 -26.85
C TYR A 77 12.92 -1.19 -25.80
N GLU A 78 12.43 -2.33 -26.27
CA GLU A 78 11.89 -3.40 -25.43
C GLU A 78 12.96 -3.95 -24.48
N HIS A 79 12.83 -3.63 -23.19
CA HIS A 79 13.65 -4.22 -22.14
C HIS A 79 12.77 -5.08 -21.26
N ILE A 80 13.08 -6.37 -21.18
CA ILE A 80 12.27 -7.35 -20.45
C ILE A 80 12.02 -6.96 -18.98
N GLY A 81 12.98 -6.30 -18.34
CA GLY A 81 12.81 -5.78 -16.97
C GLY A 81 11.73 -4.69 -16.86
N ILE A 82 11.61 -3.81 -17.86
CA ILE A 82 10.60 -2.74 -17.90
C ILE A 82 9.22 -3.35 -18.13
N GLN A 83 9.11 -4.30 -19.06
CA GLN A 83 7.88 -5.03 -19.34
C GLN A 83 7.41 -5.81 -18.11
N LEU A 84 8.31 -6.49 -17.39
CA LEU A 84 7.98 -7.18 -16.14
C LEU A 84 7.49 -6.20 -15.07
N CYS A 85 8.16 -5.06 -14.89
CA CYS A 85 7.72 -4.03 -13.96
C CYS A 85 6.34 -3.47 -14.34
N MET A 86 6.10 -3.19 -15.62
CA MET A 86 4.81 -2.73 -16.14
C MET A 86 3.70 -3.76 -15.87
N LEU A 87 3.91 -5.00 -16.29
CA LEU A 87 2.94 -6.10 -16.14
C LEU A 87 2.64 -6.37 -14.66
N PHE A 88 3.66 -6.35 -13.80
CA PHE A 88 3.49 -6.53 -12.36
C PHE A 88 2.63 -5.41 -11.74
N ASN A 89 2.90 -4.15 -12.11
CA ASN A 89 2.12 -3.01 -11.59
C ASN A 89 0.68 -3.01 -12.14
N PHE A 90 0.46 -3.37 -13.41
CA PHE A 90 -0.90 -3.55 -13.94
C PHE A 90 -1.63 -4.68 -13.23
N TRP A 91 -0.98 -5.82 -13.01
CA TRP A 91 -1.56 -6.92 -12.26
C TRP A 91 -1.96 -6.47 -10.85
N LEU A 92 -1.08 -5.77 -10.14
CA LEU A 92 -1.40 -5.20 -8.82
C LEU A 92 -2.57 -4.20 -8.87
N PHE A 93 -2.66 -3.35 -9.89
CA PHE A 93 -3.78 -2.43 -10.07
C PHE A 93 -5.12 -3.19 -10.16
N PHE A 94 -5.22 -4.15 -11.09
CA PHE A 94 -6.48 -4.89 -11.29
C PHE A 94 -6.82 -5.78 -10.10
N VAL A 95 -5.84 -6.54 -9.59
CA VAL A 95 -6.06 -7.45 -8.46
C VAL A 95 -6.49 -6.66 -7.22
N ASN A 96 -5.86 -5.54 -6.90
CA ASN A 96 -6.25 -4.77 -5.71
C ASN A 96 -7.64 -4.13 -5.83
N LEU A 97 -8.19 -3.93 -7.03
CA LEU A 97 -9.57 -3.44 -7.19
C LEU A 97 -10.63 -4.53 -6.98
N ILE A 98 -10.28 -5.80 -7.18
CA ILE A 98 -11.21 -6.92 -7.00
C ILE A 98 -11.43 -7.16 -5.50
N PRO A 99 -12.68 -7.22 -5.00
CA PRO A 99 -12.96 -7.42 -3.59
C PRO A 99 -12.78 -8.89 -3.18
N PHE A 100 -11.55 -9.30 -2.88
CA PHE A 100 -11.25 -10.63 -2.37
C PHE A 100 -10.46 -10.60 -1.06
N LYS A 101 -10.55 -11.70 -0.31
CA LYS A 101 -9.81 -11.91 0.93
C LYS A 101 -9.19 -13.31 0.90
N ILE A 102 -7.88 -13.40 1.11
CA ILE A 102 -7.15 -14.67 1.21
C ILE A 102 -6.57 -14.78 2.62
N GLY A 103 -7.12 -15.70 3.41
CA GLY A 103 -6.74 -15.86 4.82
C GLY A 103 -6.98 -14.57 5.62
N GLN A 104 -5.92 -13.98 6.18
CA GLN A 104 -5.99 -12.70 6.90
C GLN A 104 -5.71 -11.48 6.01
N LYS A 105 -5.26 -11.68 4.76
CA LYS A 105 -4.96 -10.59 3.83
C LYS A 105 -6.20 -10.19 3.05
N GLN A 106 -6.47 -8.90 3.02
CA GLN A 106 -7.58 -8.28 2.31
C GLN A 106 -7.03 -7.50 1.13
N SER A 107 -7.69 -7.55 -0.03
CA SER A 107 -7.40 -6.60 -1.10
C SER A 107 -7.92 -5.21 -0.72
N ASP A 108 -7.39 -4.18 -1.38
CA ASP A 108 -7.87 -2.81 -1.20
C ASP A 108 -9.36 -2.69 -1.58
N GLY A 109 -9.78 -3.36 -2.64
CA GLY A 109 -11.17 -3.44 -3.09
C GLY A 109 -12.08 -4.10 -2.07
N TYR A 110 -11.60 -5.13 -1.34
CA TYR A 110 -12.37 -5.77 -0.27
C TYR A 110 -12.50 -4.84 0.95
N THR A 111 -11.45 -4.07 1.24
CA THR A 111 -11.49 -3.05 2.29
C THR A 111 -12.51 -1.96 1.96
N ILE A 112 -12.57 -1.50 0.71
CA ILE A 112 -13.57 -0.55 0.23
C ILE A 112 -14.98 -1.15 0.32
N TYR A 113 -15.17 -2.39 -0.14
CA TYR A 113 -16.46 -3.08 -0.09
C TYR A 113 -17.03 -3.12 1.33
N ARG A 114 -16.22 -3.50 2.33
CA ARG A 114 -16.60 -3.55 3.76
C ARG A 114 -16.97 -2.18 4.35
N LEU A 115 -16.52 -1.08 3.75
CA LEU A 115 -16.87 0.25 4.22
C LEU A 115 -18.30 0.66 3.81
N PHE A 116 -18.88 -0.01 2.81
CA PHE A 116 -20.22 0.27 2.29
C PHE A 116 -21.25 -0.82 2.62
N PHE A 117 -20.83 -2.06 2.86
CA PHE A 117 -21.66 -3.23 3.16
C PHE A 117 -21.18 -3.97 4.41
#